data_AF-A0A9D1PW70-F1
#
_entry.id   AF-A0A9D1PW70-F1
#
_cell.length_a   1.000
_cell.length_b   1.000
_cell.length_c   1.000
_cell.angle_alpha   90.00
_cell.angle_beta   90.00
_cell.angle_gamma   90.00
#
_symmetry.space_group_name_H-M   'P 1'
#
loop_
_entity.id
_entity.type
_entity.pdbx_description
1 polymer ?
#
loop_
_entity_poly.entity_id
_entity_poly.type
_entity_poly.pdbx_seq_one_letter_code
_entity_poly.pdbx_strand_id
1 'polypeptide(L)' 'MQYLTSYRLQTARDLLQNTDRQVSDICFATGFSDLPHFVRVFGKTFGMPPARYRKQLAEAGEQESGPKGSPADRTKACPK' A
#
# COMPACT_ATOMS: atom_id res chain seq x y z
N MET A 1 -4.04 20.13 -6.67
CA MET A 1 -3.52 19.34 -5.52
C MET A 1 -3.22 17.86 -5.89
N GLN A 2 -2.74 17.54 -7.10
CA GLN A 2 -2.45 16.14 -7.51
C GLN A 2 -0.96 15.78 -7.40
N TYR A 3 -0.08 16.78 -7.38
CA TYR A 3 1.37 16.59 -7.38
C TYR A 3 1.89 15.92 -6.09
N LEU A 4 1.42 16.37 -4.93
CA LEU A 4 1.81 15.81 -3.64
C LEU A 4 1.35 14.35 -3.49
N THR A 5 0.18 14.01 -4.02
CA THR A 5 -0.35 12.65 -3.97
C THR A 5 0.57 11.70 -4.72
N SER A 6 0.95 12.03 -5.96
CA SER A 6 1.88 11.20 -6.74
C SER A 6 3.23 11.04 -6.06
N TYR A 7 3.78 12.12 -5.48
CA TYR A 7 5.04 12.04 -4.74
C TYR A 7 4.93 11.10 -3.52
N ARG A 8 3.88 11.23 -2.71
CA ARG A 8 3.63 10.35 -1.55
C ARG A 8 3.46 8.89 -1.95
N LEU A 9 2.78 8.62 -3.07
CA LEU A 9 2.63 7.28 -3.62
C LEU A 9 3.96 6.68 -4.07
N GLN A 10 4.84 7.49 -4.65
CA GLN A 10 6.18 7.06 -5.04
C GLN A 10 7.04 6.72 -3.81
N THR A 11 6.98 7.54 -2.76
CA THR A 11 7.61 7.23 -1.48
C THR A 11 7.04 5.95 -0.86
N ALA A 12 5.72 5.76 -0.93
CA ALA A 12 5.08 4.55 -0.41
C ALA A 12 5.55 3.28 -1.15
N ARG A 13 5.73 3.38 -2.48
CA ARG A 13 6.29 2.31 -3.30
C ARG A 13 7.71 1.96 -2.87
N ASP A 14 8.55 2.97 -2.66
CA ASP A 14 9.93 2.77 -2.22
C ASP A 14 9.97 2.08 -0.84
N LEU A 15 9.12 2.52 0.09
CA LEU A 15 8.99 1.89 1.41
C LEU A 15 8.52 0.43 1.33
N LEU A 16 7.63 0.10 0.38
CA LEU A 16 7.17 -1.28 0.16
C LEU A 16 8.27 -2.19 -0.42
N GLN A 17 9.27 -1.63 -1.09
CA GLN A 17 10.40 -2.37 -1.66
C GLN A 17 11.55 -2.50 -0.65
N ASN A 18 11.87 -1.39 0.03
CA ASN A 18 13.01 -1.31 0.95
C ASN A 18 12.68 -1.78 2.36
N THR A 19 11.40 -1.94 2.71
CA THR A 19 10.99 -2.26 4.08
C THR A 19 9.92 -3.32 4.15
N ASP A 20 9.99 -4.12 5.21
CA ASP A 20 9.00 -5.15 5.52
C ASP A 20 7.80 -4.66 6.36
N ARG A 21 7.57 -3.34 6.45
CA ARG A 21 6.49 -2.74 7.25
C ARG A 21 5.10 -3.04 6.70
N GLN A 22 4.10 -3.04 7.58
CA GLN A 22 2.72 -3.22 7.15
C GLN A 22 2.25 -2.08 6.25
N VAL A 23 1.33 -2.37 5.34
CA VAL A 23 0.76 -1.37 4.42
C VAL A 23 0.04 -0.25 5.19
N SER A 24 -0.55 -0.57 6.34
CA SER A 24 -1.13 0.39 7.29
C SER A 24 -0.09 1.40 7.76
N ASP A 25 1.06 0.95 8.26
CA ASP A 25 2.15 1.83 8.71
C ASP A 25 2.65 2.74 7.59
N ILE A 26 2.83 2.19 6.39
CA ILE A 26 3.31 2.94 5.22
C ILE A 26 2.30 4.01 4.78
N CYS A 27 1.00 3.72 4.87
CA CYS A 27 -0.07 4.68 4.62
C CYS A 27 0.03 5.91 5.55
N PHE A 28 0.16 5.68 6.86
CA PHE A 28 0.30 6.77 7.82
C PHE A 28 1.64 7.50 7.69
N ALA A 29 2.74 6.79 7.42
CA ALA A 29 4.06 7.36 7.22
C ALA A 29 4.15 8.28 5.98
N THR A 30 3.38 7.99 4.94
CA THR A 30 3.32 8.80 3.71
C THR A 30 2.31 9.96 3.79
N GLY A 31 1.61 10.08 4.93
CA GLY A 31 0.70 11.19 5.23
C GLY A 31 -0.72 11.00 4.72
N PHE A 32 -1.16 9.77 4.45
CA PHE A 32 -2.57 9.47 4.18
C PHE A 32 -3.32 9.25 5.49
N SER A 33 -4.51 9.85 5.59
CA SER A 33 -5.39 9.70 6.76
C SER A 33 -6.07 8.34 6.80
N ASP A 34 -6.32 7.74 5.64
CA ASP A 34 -7.15 6.55 5.51
C ASP A 34 -6.49 5.50 4.60
N LEU A 35 -6.30 4.30 5.16
CA LEU A 35 -5.84 3.13 4.42
C LEU A 35 -6.69 2.78 3.18
N PRO A 36 -8.04 2.73 3.25
CA PRO A 36 -8.84 2.41 2.06
C PRO A 36 -8.72 3.47 0.96
N HIS A 37 -8.55 4.75 1.34
CA HIS A 37 -8.30 5.81 0.38
C HIS A 37 -6.92 5.64 -0.29
N PHE A 38 -5.88 5.39 0.52
CA PHE A 38 -4.54 5.11 0.03
C PHE A 38 -4.51 3.92 -0.93
N VAL A 39 -5.09 2.77 -0.56
CA VAL A 39 -5.12 1.57 -1.41
C VAL A 39 -5.82 1.85 -2.75
N ARG A 40 -6.94 2.59 -2.73
CA ARG A 40 -7.68 2.93 -3.95
C ARG A 40 -6.88 3.86 -4.86
N VAL A 41 -6.23 4.87 -4.30
CA VAL A 41 -5.42 5.83 -5.07
C VAL A 41 -4.15 5.17 -5.58
N PHE A 42 -3.45 4.39 -4.74
CA PHE A 42 -2.27 3.62 -5.12
C PHE A 42 -2.59 2.65 -6.26
N GLY A 43 -3.69 1.89 -6.16
CA GLY A 43 -4.13 1.00 -7.23
C GLY A 43 -4.53 1.72 -8.52
N LYS A 44 -5.09 2.93 -8.43
CA LYS A 44 -5.36 3.74 -9.63
C LYS A 44 -4.07 4.23 -10.31
N THR A 45 -3.02 4.50 -9.54
CA THR A 45 -1.75 5.02 -10.06
C THR A 45 -0.82 3.91 -10.56
N PHE A 46 -0.74 2.78 -9.86
CA PHE A 46 0.17 1.67 -10.17
C PHE A 46 -0.52 0.43 -10.77
N GLY A 47 -1.84 0.49 -10.99
CA GLY A 47 -2.64 -0.63 -11.52
C GLY A 47 -2.95 -1.72 -10.49
N MET A 48 -2.32 -1.70 -9.32
CA MET A 48 -2.51 -2.74 -8.31
C MET A 48 -2.39 -2.27 -6.87
N PRO A 49 -3.04 -2.96 -5.91
CA PRO A 49 -2.97 -2.57 -4.52
C PRO A 49 -1.59 -2.86 -3.90
N PRO A 50 -1.15 -2.04 -2.94
CA PRO A 50 0.18 -2.13 -2.32
C PRO A 50 0.47 -3.49 -1.66
N ALA A 51 -0.54 -4.15 -1.11
CA ALA A 51 -0.42 -5.49 -0.54
C ALA A 51 -0.08 -6.56 -1.60
N ARG A 52 -0.68 -6.46 -2.81
CA ARG A 52 -0.32 -7.32 -3.93
C ARG A 52 1.03 -6.94 -4.52
N TYR A 53 1.34 -5.65 -4.58
CA TYR A 53 2.63 -5.16 -5.06
C TYR A 53 3.80 -5.79 -4.28
N ARG A 54 3.69 -5.83 -2.95
CA ARG A 54 4.69 -6.48 -2.10
C ARG A 54 4.76 -8.00 -2.30
N LYS A 55 3.60 -8.66 -2.41
CA LYS A 55 3.55 -10.10 -2.72
C LYS A 55 4.20 -10.40 -4.06
N GLN A 56 3.90 -9.63 -5.10
CA GLN A 56 4.58 -9.78 -6.39
C GLN A 56 6.07 -9.51 -6.30
N LEU A 57 6.56 -8.55 -5.51
CA LEU A 57 8.01 -8.42 -5.36
C LEU A 57 8.67 -9.65 -4.73
N ALA A 58 7.96 -10.35 -3.84
CA ALA A 58 8.40 -11.62 -3.29
C ALA A 58 8.21 -12.80 -4.27
N GLU A 59 7.22 -12.73 -5.16
CA GLU A 59 6.76 -13.83 -6.02
C GLU A 59 7.08 -13.64 -7.52
N ALA A 60 7.66 -12.51 -7.95
CA ALA A 60 7.77 -12.11 -9.35
C ALA A 60 8.67 -13.04 -10.18
N GLY A 61 8.05 -14.10 -10.68
CA GLY A 61 7.66 -14.17 -12.09
C GLY A 61 6.14 -14.36 -12.23
N GLU A 62 5.52 -13.63 -13.16
CA GLU A 62 4.15 -13.78 -13.72
C GLU A 62 2.93 -13.09 -13.06
N GLN A 63 1.97 -12.72 -13.92
CA GLN A 63 1.23 -11.45 -13.92
C GLN A 63 -0.26 -11.51 -13.51
N GLU A 64 -0.72 -10.35 -13.00
CA GLU A 64 -1.99 -9.63 -13.17
C GLU A 64 -3.38 -10.32 -13.19
N SER A 65 -4.29 -9.75 -12.37
CA SER A 65 -5.72 -9.48 -12.63
C SER A 65 -6.44 -9.22 -11.29
N GLY A 66 -6.98 -8.00 -11.10
CA GLY A 66 -7.80 -7.66 -9.93
C GLY A 66 -9.22 -8.27 -10.03
N PRO A 67 -10.18 -7.89 -9.16
CA PRO A 67 -10.07 -7.44 -7.78
C PRO A 67 -10.67 -8.48 -6.83
N LYS A 68 -10.11 -8.71 -5.63
CA LYS A 68 -10.92 -9.21 -4.51
C LYS A 68 -10.48 -8.54 -3.21
N GLY A 69 -11.43 -7.78 -2.68
CA GLY A 69 -11.83 -7.78 -1.27
C GLY A 69 -10.73 -7.66 -0.24
N SER A 70 -10.79 -6.54 0.48
CA SER A 70 -10.26 -6.36 1.83
C SER A 70 -10.24 -7.66 2.63
N PRO A 71 -9.10 -8.06 3.21
CA PRO A 71 -9.13 -8.85 4.43
C PRO A 71 -9.24 -7.86 5.60
N ALA A 72 -10.31 -8.03 6.36
CA ALA A 72 -10.44 -7.47 7.68
C ALA A 72 -9.30 -7.96 8.61
N ASP A 73 -9.14 -7.21 9.70
CA ASP A 73 -8.71 -7.71 11.02
C ASP A 73 -7.20 -7.71 11.34
N ARG A 74 -6.93 -7.13 12.53
CA ARG A 74 -5.73 -7.23 13.39
C ARG A 74 -4.52 -6.36 13.04
N THR A 75 -4.38 -5.26 13.77
CA THR A 75 -3.25 -5.18 14.71
C THR A 75 -3.69 -4.39 15.94
N LYS A 76 -3.53 -5.03 17.10
CA LYS A 76 -3.75 -4.51 18.44
C LYS A 76 -2.92 -3.24 18.64
N ALA A 77 -3.54 -2.16 19.08
CA ALA A 77 -2.82 -1.18 19.86
C ALA A 77 -2.39 -1.88 21.16
N CYS A 78 -1.09 -2.03 21.36
CA CYS A 78 -0.52 -2.38 22.66
C CYS A 78 -0.93 -1.28 23.66
N PRO A 79 -1.47 -1.63 24.85
CA PRO A 79 -1.70 -0.65 25.89
C PRO A 79 -0.35 -0.20 26.47
N LYS A 80 -0.25 1.06 26.87
CA LYS A 80 0.76 1.46 27.87
C LYS A 80 0.27 1.07 29.26
#